data_AF-A0A8X6JGP4-F1
#
_entry.id   AF-A0A8X6JGP4-F1
#
_cell.length_a   1.000
_cell.length_b   1.000
_cell.length_c   1.000
_cell.angle_alpha   90.00
_cell.angle_beta   90.00
_cell.angle_gamma   90.00
#
_symmetry.space_group_name_H-M   'P 1'
#
loop_
_entity.id
_entity.type
_entity.pdbx_description
1 polymer ?
#
loop_
_entity_poly.entity_id
_entity_poly.type
_entity_poly.pdbx_seq_one_letter_code
_entity_poly.pdbx_strand_id
1 'polypeptide(L)'
;MLEFVFIELPKFAKNKVEQLESIVERWCFFFKYAEETTEEDLKEIAEKAPIIKLAYDELDKFRWNEKDLVAYEERIMDLRKEEAILEHRLDLAEEKGKKIGKEEGKIEGKIEVAKAMLANNVDVNTIVKFTGLSISEIEELSGNL
;
A
#
# COMPACT_ATOMS: atom_id res chain seq x y z
N MET A 1 -3.96 -23.15 -22.67
CA MET A 1 -3.52 -24.39 -23.35
C MET A 1 -2.45 -24.99 -22.48
N LEU A 2 -2.61 -26.24 -22.04
CA LEU A 2 -1.61 -26.93 -21.21
C LEU A 2 -0.53 -27.47 -22.15
N GLU A 3 0.73 -27.18 -21.84
CA GLU A 3 1.90 -27.70 -22.56
C GLU A 3 2.62 -28.70 -21.66
N PHE A 4 2.99 -29.84 -22.22
CA PHE A 4 3.76 -30.87 -21.52
C PHE A 4 5.13 -30.96 -22.16
N VAL A 5 6.17 -30.68 -21.37
CA VAL A 5 7.57 -30.73 -21.80
C VAL A 5 8.25 -31.90 -21.09
N PHE A 6 8.82 -32.82 -21.87
CA PHE A 6 9.60 -33.95 -21.34
C PHE A 6 11.08 -33.61 -21.41
N ILE A 7 11.77 -33.74 -20.28
CA ILE A 7 13.16 -33.32 -20.10
C ILE A 7 14.00 -34.51 -19.66
N GLU A 8 15.15 -34.69 -20.31
CA GLU A 8 16.20 -35.61 -19.86
C GLU A 8 17.40 -34.81 -19.33
N LEU A 9 17.44 -34.55 -18.01
CA LEU A 9 18.49 -33.73 -17.38
C LEU A 9 19.94 -34.19 -17.66
N PRO A 10 20.27 -35.49 -17.76
CA PRO A 10 21.62 -35.92 -18.11
C PRO A 10 22.10 -35.40 -19.49
N LYS A 11 21.18 -35.19 -20.45
CA LYS A 11 21.50 -34.68 -21.79
C LYS A 11 21.65 -33.15 -21.83
N PHE A 12 21.28 -32.45 -20.76
CA PHE A 12 21.41 -30.99 -20.68
C PHE A 12 22.88 -30.61 -20.46
N ALA A 13 23.51 -30.00 -21.47
CA ALA A 13 24.95 -29.70 -21.48
C ALA A 13 25.30 -28.25 -21.12
N LYS A 14 24.31 -27.33 -21.11
CA LYS A 14 24.52 -25.91 -20.82
C LYS A 14 24.76 -25.72 -19.32
N ASN A 15 25.82 -25.05 -18.94
CA ASN A 15 26.26 -24.91 -17.55
C ASN A 15 26.56 -23.46 -17.13
N LYS A 16 26.18 -22.48 -17.96
CA LYS A 16 26.24 -21.07 -17.60
C LYS A 16 24.93 -20.37 -17.96
N VAL A 17 24.56 -19.35 -17.19
CA VAL A 17 23.28 -18.64 -17.34
C VAL A 17 23.16 -17.94 -18.70
N GLU A 18 24.27 -17.44 -19.25
CA GLU A 18 24.26 -16.70 -20.52
C GLU A 18 23.95 -17.62 -21.71
N GLN A 19 24.11 -18.93 -21.56
CA GLN A 19 23.77 -19.93 -22.58
C GLN A 19 22.27 -20.25 -22.62
N LEU A 20 21.51 -19.80 -21.63
CA LEU A 20 20.10 -20.15 -21.44
C LEU A 20 19.20 -19.23 -22.27
N GLU A 21 18.53 -19.80 -23.26
CA GLU A 21 17.68 -19.07 -24.19
C GLU A 21 16.22 -19.19 -23.79
N SER A 22 15.76 -20.42 -23.48
CA SER A 22 14.35 -20.71 -23.21
C SER A 22 14.02 -20.86 -21.72
N ILE A 23 12.73 -20.72 -21.37
CA ILE A 23 12.26 -20.96 -19.99
C ILE A 23 12.48 -22.41 -19.55
N VAL A 24 12.35 -23.37 -20.48
CA VAL A 24 12.61 -24.80 -20.22
C VAL A 24 14.08 -25.01 -19.87
N GLU A 25 15.01 -24.40 -20.60
CA GLU A 25 16.45 -24.51 -20.30
C GLU A 25 16.80 -23.91 -18.94
N ARG A 26 16.14 -22.81 -18.55
CA ARG A 26 16.31 -22.22 -17.21
C ARG A 26 15.78 -23.14 -16.11
N TRP A 27 14.67 -23.84 -16.35
CA TRP A 27 14.21 -24.90 -15.44
C TRP A 27 15.17 -26.09 -15.37
N CYS A 28 15.69 -26.56 -16.52
CA CYS A 28 16.73 -27.60 -16.54
C CYS A 28 17.97 -27.18 -15.76
N PHE A 29 18.39 -25.92 -15.91
CA PHE A 29 19.53 -25.35 -15.20
C PHE A 29 19.27 -25.34 -13.69
N PHE A 30 18.11 -24.84 -13.25
CA PHE A 30 17.69 -24.90 -11.84
C PHE A 30 17.76 -26.34 -11.31
N PHE A 31 17.11 -27.30 -11.95
CA PHE A 31 17.08 -28.69 -11.45
C PHE A 31 18.45 -29.37 -11.40
N LYS A 32 19.42 -28.92 -12.22
CA LYS A 32 20.74 -29.55 -12.32
C LYS A 32 21.83 -28.83 -11.51
N TYR A 33 21.76 -27.51 -11.41
CA TYR A 33 22.83 -26.65 -10.92
C TYR A 33 22.39 -25.72 -9.79
N ALA A 34 21.19 -25.90 -9.22
CA ALA A 34 20.69 -24.98 -8.19
C ALA A 34 21.64 -24.83 -6.99
N GLU A 35 22.33 -25.89 -6.58
CA GLU A 35 23.27 -25.82 -5.45
C GLU A 35 24.53 -25.00 -5.73
N GLU A 36 24.89 -24.84 -7.01
CA GLU A 36 26.13 -24.23 -7.51
C GLU A 36 25.88 -22.82 -8.08
N THR A 37 24.63 -22.39 -8.15
CA THR A 37 24.21 -21.10 -8.72
C THR A 37 24.64 -19.96 -7.79
N THR A 38 25.34 -18.95 -8.31
CA THR A 38 25.76 -17.78 -7.50
C THR A 38 24.66 -16.72 -7.39
N GLU A 39 24.83 -15.75 -6.49
CA GLU A 39 23.92 -14.60 -6.41
C GLU A 39 23.88 -13.78 -7.72
N GLU A 40 24.99 -13.69 -8.45
CA GLU A 40 25.01 -13.02 -9.76
C GLU A 40 24.19 -13.80 -10.80
N ASP A 41 24.36 -15.13 -10.85
CA ASP A 41 23.57 -16.01 -11.71
C ASP A 41 22.07 -15.88 -11.41
N LEU A 42 21.70 -15.86 -10.11
CA LEU A 42 20.31 -15.67 -9.68
C LEU A 42 19.75 -14.33 -10.12
N LYS A 43 20.55 -13.26 -10.08
CA LYS A 43 20.12 -11.94 -10.55
C LYS A 43 19.81 -11.96 -12.04
N GLU A 44 20.69 -12.55 -12.86
CA GLU A 44 20.47 -12.66 -14.30
C GLU A 44 19.26 -13.56 -14.63
N ILE A 45 19.10 -14.68 -13.92
CA ILE A 45 17.92 -15.54 -14.03
C ILE A 45 16.65 -14.78 -13.66
N ALA A 46 16.68 -13.98 -12.58
CA ALA A 46 15.53 -13.23 -12.09
C ALA A 46 15.08 -12.15 -13.06
N GLU A 47 16.00 -11.48 -13.75
CA GLU A 47 15.70 -10.47 -14.77
C GLU A 47 14.93 -11.10 -15.95
N LYS A 48 15.31 -12.32 -16.36
CA LYS A 48 14.73 -13.01 -17.52
C LYS A 48 13.55 -13.93 -17.17
N ALA A 49 13.48 -14.44 -15.94
CA ALA A 49 12.52 -15.44 -15.48
C ALA A 49 12.24 -15.32 -13.96
N PRO A 50 11.42 -14.34 -13.52
CA PRO A 50 11.11 -14.12 -12.10
C PRO A 50 10.54 -15.35 -11.37
N ILE A 51 9.81 -16.22 -12.06
CA ILE A 51 9.25 -17.44 -11.48
C ILE A 51 10.31 -18.45 -11.03
N ILE A 52 11.47 -18.47 -11.68
CA ILE A 52 12.56 -19.37 -11.30
C ILE A 52 13.27 -18.84 -10.07
N LYS A 53 13.40 -17.51 -9.93
CA LYS A 53 13.88 -16.90 -8.68
C LYS A 53 13.02 -17.33 -7.50
N LEU A 54 11.69 -17.33 -7.64
CA LEU A 54 10.81 -17.80 -6.56
C LEU A 54 11.07 -19.27 -6.18
N ALA A 55 11.45 -20.11 -7.14
CA ALA A 55 11.83 -21.50 -6.86
C ALA A 55 13.16 -21.61 -6.10
N TYR A 56 14.14 -20.77 -6.41
CA TYR A 56 15.39 -20.66 -5.63
C TYR A 56 15.14 -20.11 -4.23
N ASP A 57 14.36 -19.04 -4.10
CA ASP A 57 13.99 -18.46 -2.81
C ASP A 57 13.29 -19.51 -1.91
N GLU A 58 12.48 -20.40 -2.50
CA GLU A 58 11.86 -21.52 -1.79
C GLU A 58 12.86 -22.64 -1.46
N LEU A 59 13.78 -22.96 -2.37
CA LEU A 59 14.83 -23.95 -2.12
C LEU A 59 15.74 -23.53 -0.96
N ASP A 60 16.11 -22.25 -0.90
CA ASP A 60 16.96 -21.72 0.15
C ASP A 60 16.32 -21.87 1.53
N LYS A 61 14.99 -21.82 1.64
CA LYS A 61 14.28 -22.09 2.91
C LYS A 61 14.57 -23.46 3.49
N PHE A 62 14.81 -24.48 2.66
CA PHE A 62 15.19 -25.81 3.14
C PHE A 62 16.62 -25.87 3.68
N ARG A 63 17.48 -24.92 3.29
CA ARG A 63 18.85 -24.78 3.79
C ARG A 63 18.94 -23.89 5.03
N TRP A 64 17.86 -23.22 5.42
CA TRP A 64 17.86 -22.32 6.56
C TRP A 64 18.12 -23.04 7.86
N ASN A 65 19.07 -22.52 8.62
CA ASN A 65 19.20 -22.85 10.03
C ASN A 65 18.23 -21.99 10.86
N GLU A 66 18.12 -22.26 12.15
CA GLU A 66 17.21 -21.55 13.07
C GLU A 66 17.40 -20.02 13.03
N LYS A 67 18.63 -19.53 12.83
CA LYS A 67 18.89 -18.08 12.73
C LYS A 67 18.34 -17.48 11.44
N ASP A 68 18.45 -18.19 10.32
CA ASP A 68 17.95 -17.72 9.03
C ASP A 68 16.41 -17.65 9.04
N LEU A 69 15.77 -18.65 9.68
CA LEU A 69 14.32 -18.66 9.88
C LEU A 69 13.86 -17.47 10.74
N VAL A 70 14.54 -17.23 11.87
CA VAL A 70 14.23 -16.09 12.75
C VAL A 70 14.38 -14.76 12.01
N ALA A 71 15.48 -14.57 11.27
CA ALA A 71 15.70 -13.35 10.50
C ALA A 71 14.61 -13.12 9.43
N TYR A 72 14.14 -14.20 8.79
CA TYR A 72 13.02 -14.13 7.85
C TYR A 72 11.71 -13.74 8.55
N GLU A 73 11.39 -14.39 9.67
CA GLU A 73 10.18 -14.09 10.45
C GLU A 73 10.18 -12.66 10.98
N GLU A 74 11.32 -12.18 11.49
CA GLU A 74 11.52 -10.79 11.93
C GLU A 74 11.25 -9.82 10.79
N ARG A 75 11.82 -10.07 9.59
CA ARG A 75 11.56 -9.23 8.42
C ARG A 75 10.08 -9.20 8.03
N ILE A 76 9.40 -10.34 8.06
CA ILE A 76 7.96 -10.41 7.79
C ILE A 76 7.16 -9.66 8.86
N MET A 77 7.55 -9.78 10.13
CA MET A 77 6.94 -9.06 11.24
C MET A 77 7.10 -7.55 11.09
N ASP A 78 8.29 -7.08 10.73
CA ASP A 78 8.59 -5.66 10.52
C ASP A 78 7.74 -5.08 9.39
N LEU A 79 7.66 -5.76 8.24
CA LEU A 79 6.81 -5.33 7.13
C LEU A 79 5.33 -5.23 7.52
N ARG A 80 4.81 -6.24 8.24
CA ARG A 80 3.43 -6.22 8.74
C ARG A 80 3.19 -5.12 9.77
N LYS A 81 4.20 -4.85 10.60
CA LYS A 81 4.13 -3.77 11.60
C LYS A 81 4.09 -2.41 10.92
N GLU A 82 4.92 -2.19 9.89
CA GLU A 82 4.88 -0.96 9.09
C GLU A 82 3.52 -0.77 8.42
N GLU A 83 2.96 -1.82 7.83
CA GLU A 83 1.62 -1.82 7.22
C GLU A 83 0.54 -1.47 8.25
N ALA A 84 0.53 -2.13 9.41
CA ALA A 84 -0.42 -1.86 10.49
C ALA A 84 -0.30 -0.44 11.06
N ILE A 85 0.94 0.09 11.17
CA ILE A 85 1.17 1.49 11.59
C ILE A 85 0.58 2.45 10.55
N LEU A 86 0.78 2.18 9.26
CA LEU A 86 0.26 3.02 8.19
C LEU A 86 -1.27 3.02 8.18
N GLU A 87 -1.89 1.83 8.25
CA GLU A 87 -3.34 1.67 8.31
C GLU A 87 -3.94 2.43 9.50
N HIS A 88 -3.39 2.22 10.70
CA HIS A 88 -3.84 2.93 11.89
C HIS A 88 -3.67 4.46 11.78
N ARG A 89 -2.61 4.94 11.10
CA ARG A 89 -2.43 6.39 10.85
C ARG A 89 -3.48 6.93 9.88
N LEU A 90 -3.89 6.16 8.88
CA LEU A 90 -4.94 6.55 7.94
C LEU A 90 -6.29 6.60 8.64
N ASP A 91 -6.62 5.61 9.47
CA ASP A 91 -7.85 5.60 10.26
C ASP A 91 -7.96 6.81 11.18
N LEU A 92 -6.88 7.13 11.91
CA LEU A 92 -6.82 8.33 12.76
C LEU A 92 -6.95 9.63 11.96
N ALA A 93 -6.39 9.68 10.75
CA ALA A 93 -6.50 10.84 9.88
C ALA A 93 -7.94 11.01 9.35
N GLU A 94 -8.60 9.91 8.97
CA GLU A 94 -9.99 9.92 8.52
C GLU A 94 -10.93 10.32 9.66
N GLU A 95 -10.75 9.79 10.86
CA GLU A 95 -11.56 10.14 12.02
C GLU A 95 -11.41 11.64 12.37
N LYS A 96 -10.17 12.15 12.37
CA LYS A 96 -9.89 13.58 12.56
C LYS A 96 -10.55 14.42 11.47
N GLY A 97 -10.42 14.02 10.21
CA GLY A 97 -11.04 14.70 9.06
C GLY A 97 -12.56 14.76 9.19
N LYS A 98 -13.20 13.64 9.56
CA LYS A 98 -14.65 13.59 9.81
C LYS A 98 -15.07 14.51 10.94
N LYS A 99 -14.30 14.56 12.04
CA LYS A 99 -14.60 15.41 13.19
C LYS A 99 -14.48 16.90 12.83
N ILE A 100 -13.38 17.29 12.18
CA ILE A 100 -13.14 18.66 11.73
C ILE A 100 -14.22 19.08 10.74
N GLY A 101 -14.47 18.29 9.69
CA GLY A 101 -15.48 18.60 8.68
C GLY A 101 -16.90 18.69 9.24
N LYS A 102 -17.24 17.89 10.26
CA LYS A 102 -18.54 17.99 10.95
C LYS A 102 -18.66 19.28 11.76
N GLU A 103 -17.58 19.74 12.38
CA GLU A 103 -17.58 20.96 13.18
C GLU A 103 -17.59 22.21 12.28
N GLU A 104 -16.73 22.24 11.25
CA GLU A 104 -16.70 23.29 10.23
C GLU A 104 -18.05 23.38 9.50
N GLY A 105 -18.59 22.27 9.00
CA GLY A 105 -19.89 22.26 8.32
C GLY A 105 -21.05 22.70 9.20
N LYS A 106 -20.98 22.48 10.52
CA LYS A 106 -21.99 23.00 11.47
C LYS A 106 -21.90 24.51 11.62
N ILE A 107 -20.70 25.08 11.61
CA ILE A 107 -20.47 26.52 11.70
C ILE A 107 -20.85 27.20 10.38
N GLU A 108 -20.36 26.67 9.25
CA GLU A 108 -20.69 27.16 7.91
C GLU A 108 -22.20 27.14 7.67
N GLY A 109 -22.89 26.04 7.99
CA GLY A 109 -24.34 25.96 7.85
C GLY A 109 -25.09 26.99 8.68
N LYS A 110 -24.62 27.32 9.90
CA LYS A 110 -25.20 28.40 10.70
C LYS A 110 -24.99 29.78 10.04
N ILE A 111 -23.81 30.02 9.50
CA ILE A 111 -23.46 31.26 8.81
C ILE A 111 -24.29 31.42 7.52
N GLU A 112 -24.43 30.37 6.72
CA GLU A 112 -25.25 30.37 5.51
C GLU A 112 -26.71 30.69 5.81
N VAL A 113 -27.28 30.05 6.84
CA VAL A 113 -28.65 30.33 7.30
C VAL A 113 -28.77 31.77 7.78
N ALA A 114 -27.80 32.28 8.55
CA ALA A 114 -27.81 33.67 9.02
C ALA A 114 -27.78 34.67 7.85
N LYS A 115 -26.90 34.46 6.86
CA LYS A 115 -26.83 35.28 5.64
C LYS A 115 -28.14 35.25 4.85
N ALA A 116 -28.74 34.07 4.69
CA ALA A 116 -30.02 33.93 4.00
C ALA A 116 -31.16 34.65 4.75
N MET A 117 -31.19 34.60 6.09
CA MET A 117 -32.16 35.32 6.90
C MET A 117 -31.96 36.85 6.83
N LEU A 118 -30.71 37.33 6.87
CA LEU A 118 -30.39 38.75 6.69
C LEU A 118 -30.85 39.26 5.32
N ALA A 119 -30.60 38.50 4.25
CA ALA A 119 -31.04 38.86 2.89
C ALA A 119 -32.57 38.94 2.75
N ASN A 120 -33.32 38.29 3.66
CA ASN A 120 -34.78 38.33 3.73
C ASN A 120 -35.31 39.33 4.77
N ASN A 121 -34.46 40.23 5.29
CA ASN A 121 -34.80 41.25 6.30
C ASN A 121 -35.39 40.67 7.61
N VAL A 122 -34.99 39.46 8.00
CA VAL A 122 -35.34 38.88 9.30
C VAL A 122 -34.62 39.66 10.40
N ASP A 123 -35.29 39.91 11.52
CA ASP A 123 -34.70 40.68 12.62
C ASP A 123 -33.50 39.95 13.27
N VAL A 124 -32.52 40.73 13.75
CA VAL A 124 -31.27 40.21 14.32
C VAL A 124 -31.51 39.33 15.54
N ASN A 125 -32.48 39.65 16.39
CA ASN A 125 -32.79 38.88 17.61
C ASN A 125 -33.31 37.47 17.28
N THR A 126 -34.09 37.36 16.22
CA THR A 126 -34.63 36.11 15.68
C THR A 126 -33.50 35.27 15.07
N ILE A 127 -32.59 35.90 14.33
CA ILE A 127 -31.41 35.22 13.76
C ILE A 127 -30.50 34.66 14.86
N VAL A 128 -30.23 35.45 15.92
CA VAL A 128 -29.48 34.99 17.11
C VAL A 128 -30.17 33.76 17.72
N LYS A 129 -31.49 33.81 17.90
CA LYS A 129 -32.26 32.73 18.53
C LYS A 129 -32.19 31.41 17.75
N PHE A 130 -32.19 31.45 16.42
CA PHE A 130 -32.24 30.24 15.59
C PHE A 130 -30.88 29.71 15.16
N THR A 131 -29.88 30.58 14.96
CA THR A 131 -28.52 30.16 14.55
C THR A 131 -27.60 29.95 15.75
N GLY A 132 -27.91 30.58 16.89
CA GLY A 132 -27.07 30.60 18.07
C GLY A 132 -25.76 31.38 17.88
N LEU A 133 -25.66 32.20 16.82
CA LEU A 133 -24.59 33.16 16.63
C LEU A 133 -24.84 34.38 17.52
N SER A 134 -23.77 35.00 17.98
CA SER A 134 -23.80 36.26 18.74
C SER A 134 -24.21 37.44 17.84
N ILE A 135 -24.66 38.52 18.48
CA ILE A 135 -25.01 39.76 17.77
C ILE A 135 -23.80 40.28 16.98
N SER A 136 -22.60 40.24 17.59
CA SER A 136 -21.36 40.67 16.94
C SER A 136 -21.05 39.88 15.67
N GLU A 137 -21.22 38.56 15.69
CA GLU A 137 -20.98 37.70 14.51
C GLU A 137 -22.00 38.01 13.39
N ILE A 138 -23.25 38.30 13.74
CA ILE A 138 -24.30 38.64 12.76
C ILE A 138 -24.04 40.03 12.15
N GLU A 139 -23.63 41.01 12.96
CA GLU A 139 -23.25 42.34 12.48
C GLU A 139 -22.04 42.29 11.53
N GLU A 140 -21.05 41.47 11.84
CA GLU A 140 -19.89 41.23 10.96
C GLU A 140 -20.29 40.57 9.63
N LEU A 141 -21.25 39.64 9.67
CA LEU A 141 -21.82 39.03 8.46
C LEU A 141 -22.62 40.05 7.62
N SER A 142 -23.35 40.95 8.26
CA SER A 142 -24.11 42.01 7.60
C SER A 142 -23.21 43.07 6.95
N GLY A 143 -22.03 43.34 7.50
CA GLY A 143 -21.06 44.28 6.92
C GLY A 143 -20.35 43.75 5.67
N ASN A 144 -20.43 42.44 5.42
CA ASN A 144 -19.81 41.74 4.29
C ASN A 144 -20.81 41.29 3.20
N LEU A 145 -22.08 41.69 3.31
CA LEU A 145 -23.18 41.45 2.36
C LEU A 145 -23.35 42.66 1.43
#